data_AF-A0AAV8VCV1-F1
#
_entry.id   AF-A0AAV8VCV1-F1
#
_cell.length_a   1.000
_cell.length_b   1.000
_cell.length_c   1.000
_cell.angle_alpha   90.00
_cell.angle_beta   90.00
_cell.angle_gamma   90.00
#
_symmetry.space_group_name_H-M   'P 1'
#
loop_
_entity.id
_entity.type
_entity.pdbx_description
1 polymer ?
#
loop_
_entity_poly.entity_id
_entity_poly.type
_entity_poly.pdbx_seq_one_letter_code
_entity_poly.pdbx_strand_id
1 'polypeptide(L)'
;MPNIACLVCGKVFCTQSNVNRHVREVHHQKPKPISYAKDMHRFKCMEMVDNDYCDKSFNKKENLITHLNEEHSKNFEILETVGTNIDEKPKRIDLLTHEDVRNIKNSYNIENANGKRHHNDATSVHLWVQECNNKTTGENPIIFYKPQESEEDGFKKEDFCLLIMNSFQKSMLLKFGKNIIAIDGTHGLNGYDLDLVTLLVIDEFNQGFPVAFLFSNRKDTFIYTFFFDCIRDNVGIIQCKTFMSDMEGAFYIGWEKIMGPAQHTLFCSWHVDRAWQCNLSKIANKEKRANVYQALKILQQKTDEGNFQKCLINFVHFLNGDSDTAEFGKYFRENYCSNFTKLAYCFRNNCGINTNMHLESMHKIIKYFYLEGRVVKRLDKGLNAVMKYLRNRSVSRYIDLNKGKNTKQSRLNFVRHNKALNSTYSLVINGDVYTLEKPPQDSSTIQEPYCVTKLNTPRCCENSCSCCGICRHMFSCSCPDFTNNNVICKHIHYVVLHIKNLNIVSSHTPLVEMNECVKILSQDTSEDRTNSSKVSDVYIQHLLN
;
A
#
# COMPACT_ATOMS: atom_id res chain seq x y z
N MET A 1 -14.74 12.88 0.92
CA MET A 1 -15.07 13.42 -0.43
C MET A 1 -16.53 13.81 -0.42
N PRO A 2 -16.95 14.95 -0.99
CA PRO A 2 -18.33 15.39 -0.92
C PRO A 2 -19.22 14.50 -1.80
N ASN A 3 -20.36 14.14 -1.24
CA ASN A 3 -21.37 13.27 -1.82
C ASN A 3 -22.34 14.11 -2.67
N ILE A 4 -22.51 13.78 -3.95
CA ILE A 4 -23.34 14.55 -4.88
C ILE A 4 -24.63 13.79 -5.16
N ALA A 5 -25.78 14.41 -4.90
CA ALA A 5 -27.09 13.79 -5.11
C ALA A 5 -27.65 14.07 -6.51
N CYS A 6 -28.33 13.09 -7.08
CA CYS A 6 -29.16 13.26 -8.27
C CYS A 6 -30.36 14.14 -7.92
N LEU A 7 -30.54 15.26 -8.62
CA LEU A 7 -31.66 16.18 -8.36
C LEU A 7 -33.03 15.62 -8.75
N VAL A 8 -33.08 14.51 -9.50
CA VAL A 8 -34.34 13.89 -9.94
C VAL A 8 -34.84 12.84 -8.94
N CYS A 9 -33.94 12.12 -8.27
CA CYS A 9 -34.32 11.00 -7.39
C CYS A 9 -33.61 10.98 -6.03
N GLY A 10 -32.80 11.99 -5.70
CA GLY A 10 -32.09 12.11 -4.43
C GLY A 10 -30.94 11.11 -4.22
N LYS A 11 -30.70 10.19 -5.15
CA LYS A 11 -29.68 9.15 -5.01
C LYS A 11 -28.28 9.75 -5.01
N VAL A 12 -27.44 9.33 -4.06
CA VAL A 12 -26.14 9.96 -3.76
C VAL A 12 -25.00 9.19 -4.44
N PHE A 13 -24.06 9.92 -5.05
CA PHE A 13 -22.92 9.37 -5.76
C PHE A 13 -21.62 10.04 -5.34
N CYS A 14 -20.52 9.29 -5.44
CA CYS A 14 -19.18 9.75 -5.04
C CYS A 14 -18.51 10.72 -6.04
N THR A 15 -19.03 10.83 -7.27
CA THR A 15 -18.48 11.71 -8.31
C THR A 15 -19.56 12.24 -9.24
N GLN A 16 -19.37 13.45 -9.80
CA GLN A 16 -20.30 14.07 -10.74
C GLN A 16 -20.49 13.23 -12.02
N SER A 17 -19.43 12.56 -12.48
CA SER A 17 -19.49 11.67 -13.65
C SER A 17 -20.47 10.51 -13.44
N ASN A 18 -20.55 9.99 -12.21
CA ASN A 18 -21.49 8.93 -11.85
C ASN A 18 -22.94 9.45 -11.79
N VAL A 19 -23.16 10.66 -11.26
CA VAL A 19 -24.48 11.31 -11.29
C VAL A 19 -24.93 11.55 -12.74
N ASN A 20 -24.05 12.09 -13.59
CA ASN A 20 -24.36 12.41 -14.98
C ASN A 20 -24.63 11.17 -15.83
N ARG A 21 -23.95 10.05 -15.54
CA ARG A 21 -24.26 8.75 -16.15
C ARG A 21 -25.61 8.24 -15.67
N HIS A 22 -25.86 8.28 -14.36
CA HIS A 22 -27.13 7.87 -13.77
C HIS A 22 -28.33 8.66 -14.31
N VAL A 23 -28.22 9.98 -14.44
CA VAL A 23 -29.29 10.83 -15.00
C VAL A 23 -29.59 10.49 -16.46
N ARG A 24 -28.57 10.13 -17.26
CA ARG A 24 -28.76 9.72 -18.66
C ARG A 24 -29.38 8.34 -18.79
N GLU A 25 -28.92 7.37 -18.00
CA GLU A 25 -29.30 5.97 -18.14
C GLU A 25 -30.62 5.65 -17.43
N VAL A 26 -30.90 6.29 -16.30
CA VAL A 26 -32.06 5.98 -15.45
C VAL A 26 -33.20 6.98 -15.63
N HIS A 27 -32.88 8.25 -15.90
CA HIS A 27 -33.89 9.29 -16.10
C HIS A 27 -34.04 9.72 -17.57
N HIS A 28 -33.22 9.17 -18.49
CA HIS A 28 -33.22 9.48 -19.92
C HIS A 28 -33.15 10.99 -20.25
N GLN A 29 -32.57 11.78 -19.35
CA GLN A 29 -32.44 13.23 -19.48
C GLN A 29 -30.98 13.59 -19.79
N LYS A 30 -30.79 14.65 -20.60
CA LYS A 30 -29.46 15.27 -20.76
C LYS A 30 -29.14 16.06 -19.49
N PRO A 31 -28.05 15.75 -18.76
CA PRO A 31 -27.73 16.45 -17.52
C PRO A 31 -27.42 17.92 -17.83
N LYS A 32 -28.14 18.85 -17.20
CA LYS A 32 -27.81 20.28 -17.28
C LYS A 32 -26.50 20.54 -16.50
N PRO A 33 -25.53 21.30 -17.05
CA PRO A 33 -24.37 21.73 -16.29
C PRO A 33 -24.82 22.74 -15.24
N ILE A 34 -24.73 22.37 -13.96
CA ILE A 34 -24.95 23.30 -12.86
C ILE A 34 -23.65 24.11 -12.70
N SER A 35 -23.69 25.41 -12.98
CA SER A 35 -22.58 26.32 -12.68
C SER A 35 -22.50 26.55 -11.18
N TYR A 36 -21.30 26.44 -10.61
CA TYR A 36 -21.06 26.70 -9.19
C TYR A 36 -21.42 28.16 -8.84
N ALA A 37 -22.14 28.36 -7.72
CA ALA A 37 -22.30 29.68 -7.10
C ALA A 37 -20.91 30.25 -6.75
N LYS A 38 -20.69 31.53 -7.05
CA LYS A 38 -19.35 32.13 -7.21
C LYS A 38 -18.68 32.61 -5.92
N ASP A 39 -19.31 32.51 -4.75
CA ASP A 39 -18.79 33.16 -3.53
C ASP A 39 -18.64 32.21 -2.33
N MET A 40 -17.64 31.33 -2.39
CA MET A 40 -17.09 30.70 -1.17
C MET A 40 -15.64 31.17 -1.01
N HIS A 41 -15.35 31.92 0.06
CA HIS A 41 -13.98 32.19 0.50
C HIS A 41 -13.29 30.87 0.83
N ARG A 42 -12.38 30.40 -0.03
CA ARG A 42 -11.78 29.05 0.08
C ARG A 42 -10.53 29.01 0.96
N PHE A 43 -9.95 30.15 1.32
CA PHE A 43 -8.62 30.20 1.92
C PHE A 43 -8.62 31.08 3.17
N LYS A 44 -8.77 30.46 4.34
CA LYS A 44 -8.74 31.12 5.65
C LYS A 44 -7.33 31.13 6.22
N CYS A 45 -6.88 32.25 6.75
CA CYS A 45 -5.65 32.33 7.52
C CYS A 45 -5.85 31.59 8.85
N MET A 46 -4.87 30.81 9.29
CA MET A 46 -4.95 30.03 10.54
C MET A 46 -3.75 30.30 11.46
N GLU A 47 -2.98 31.34 11.17
CA GLU A 47 -1.82 31.72 11.97
C GLU A 47 -2.28 32.55 13.17
N MET A 48 -1.58 32.38 14.29
CA MET A 48 -1.88 33.09 15.54
C MET A 48 -1.03 34.35 15.64
N VAL A 49 -1.67 35.46 16.03
CA VAL A 49 -1.01 36.72 16.35
C VAL A 49 -1.41 37.05 17.78
N ASP A 50 -0.43 37.24 18.67
CA ASP A 50 -0.65 37.63 20.06
C ASP A 50 -1.71 36.80 20.81
N ASN A 51 -1.57 35.46 20.73
CA ASN A 51 -2.43 34.45 21.36
C ASN A 51 -3.88 34.38 20.84
N ASP A 52 -4.19 35.00 19.70
CA ASP A 52 -5.48 34.85 19.03
C ASP A 52 -5.33 34.45 17.55
N TYR A 53 -6.31 33.73 17.01
CA TYR A 53 -6.26 33.26 15.61
C TYR A 53 -6.58 34.40 14.63
N CYS A 54 -5.76 34.56 13.59
CA CYS A 54 -6.04 35.50 12.51
C CYS A 54 -7.29 35.09 11.74
N ASP A 55 -8.35 35.90 11.79
CA ASP A 55 -9.66 35.53 11.25
C ASP A 55 -9.88 35.93 9.77
N LYS A 56 -8.82 36.41 9.09
CA LYS A 56 -8.90 36.89 7.70
C LYS A 56 -9.06 35.73 6.70
N SER A 57 -10.00 35.87 5.77
CA SER A 57 -10.31 34.87 4.73
C SER A 57 -10.27 35.46 3.32
N PHE A 58 -9.78 34.68 2.35
CA PHE A 58 -9.48 35.13 1.00
C PHE A 58 -10.11 34.24 -0.07
N ASN A 59 -10.51 34.88 -1.17
CA ASN A 59 -11.18 34.25 -2.31
C ASN A 59 -10.16 33.68 -3.30
N LYS A 60 -8.94 34.23 -3.29
CA LYS A 60 -7.80 33.82 -4.12
C LYS A 60 -6.60 33.51 -3.23
N LYS A 61 -5.87 32.46 -3.59
CA LYS A 61 -4.72 31.95 -2.84
C LYS A 61 -3.55 32.94 -2.79
N GLU A 62 -3.34 33.70 -3.87
CA GLU A 62 -2.31 34.74 -3.96
C GLU A 62 -2.46 35.77 -2.83
N ASN A 63 -3.68 36.23 -2.57
CA ASN A 63 -3.96 37.22 -1.53
C ASN A 63 -3.71 36.67 -0.11
N LEU A 64 -3.95 35.38 0.14
CA LEU A 64 -3.60 34.74 1.41
C LEU A 64 -2.07 34.68 1.57
N ILE A 65 -1.32 34.39 0.50
CA ILE A 65 0.14 34.33 0.54
C ILE A 65 0.74 35.72 0.79
N THR A 66 0.24 36.75 0.11
CA THR A 66 0.62 38.15 0.39
C THR A 66 0.35 38.50 1.84
N HIS A 67 -0.83 38.17 2.36
CA HIS A 67 -1.16 38.39 3.78
C HIS A 67 -0.22 37.64 4.75
N LEU A 68 0.16 36.39 4.46
CA LEU A 68 1.10 35.61 5.29
C LEU A 68 2.53 36.16 5.24
N ASN A 69 2.96 36.71 4.10
CA ASN A 69 4.27 37.30 3.95
C ASN A 69 4.36 38.67 4.67
N GLU A 70 3.33 39.50 4.51
CA GLU A 70 3.31 40.88 5.02
C GLU A 70 2.97 40.94 6.51
N GLU A 71 2.02 40.14 6.98
CA GLU A 71 1.49 40.28 8.35
C GLU A 71 1.90 39.17 9.31
N HIS A 72 2.43 38.05 8.79
CA HIS A 72 2.93 36.93 9.60
C HIS A 72 4.43 36.64 9.40
N SER A 73 5.14 37.48 8.63
CA SER A 73 6.59 37.36 8.35
C SER A 73 7.02 35.97 7.85
N LYS A 74 6.16 35.25 7.13
CA LYS A 74 6.47 33.91 6.58
C LYS A 74 7.07 34.02 5.19
N ASN A 75 8.38 34.19 5.07
CA ASN A 75 9.03 34.16 3.76
C ASN A 75 9.02 32.75 3.15
N PHE A 76 8.22 32.55 2.11
CA PHE A 76 8.25 31.38 1.23
C PHE A 76 9.19 31.60 0.04
N GLU A 77 10.48 31.73 0.32
CA GLU A 77 11.53 31.52 -0.68
C GLU A 77 12.43 30.35 -0.24
N ILE A 78 12.78 29.49 -1.20
CA ILE A 78 13.74 28.38 -1.14
C ILE A 78 13.20 27.05 -0.59
N LEU A 79 12.99 26.07 -1.48
CA LEU A 79 12.86 24.65 -1.15
C LEU A 79 13.64 23.76 -2.12
N GLU A 80 14.96 23.72 -1.93
CA GLU A 80 15.82 22.66 -2.50
C GLU A 80 16.46 21.72 -1.45
N THR A 81 16.22 21.92 -0.15
CA THR A 81 16.98 21.20 0.90
C THR A 81 16.15 20.35 1.84
N VAL A 82 15.00 19.80 1.39
CA VAL A 82 14.14 19.04 2.29
C VAL A 82 13.93 17.62 1.79
N GLY A 83 14.54 16.67 2.50
CA GLY A 83 14.25 15.24 2.38
C GLY A 83 15.41 14.29 2.62
N THR A 84 16.57 14.74 3.10
CA THR A 84 17.69 13.82 3.40
C THR A 84 17.68 13.23 4.80
N ASN A 85 17.02 13.87 5.77
CA ASN A 85 16.86 13.31 7.12
C ASN A 85 15.38 13.30 7.48
N ILE A 86 14.75 12.14 7.42
CA ILE A 86 13.58 11.89 8.25
C ILE A 86 14.16 11.41 9.58
N ASP A 87 14.42 12.34 10.50
CA ASP A 87 14.74 12.02 11.89
C ASP A 87 13.55 11.27 12.52
N GLU A 88 13.73 10.68 13.71
CA GLU A 88 12.66 9.99 14.47
C GLU A 88 11.39 10.87 14.70
N LYS A 89 11.48 12.19 14.44
CA LYS A 89 10.35 13.13 14.38
C LYS A 89 10.40 13.95 13.06
N PRO A 90 9.52 13.68 12.08
CA PRO A 90 9.47 14.44 10.83
C PRO A 90 8.97 15.87 11.04
N LYS A 91 9.45 16.78 10.20
CA LYS A 91 9.02 18.18 10.15
C LYS A 91 7.75 18.30 9.28
N ARG A 92 6.97 19.37 9.43
CA ARG A 92 5.70 19.60 8.67
C ARG A 92 5.86 19.44 7.16
N ILE A 93 7.03 19.74 6.64
CA ILE A 93 7.37 19.63 5.22
C ILE A 93 7.57 18.18 4.73
N ASP A 94 7.89 17.25 5.64
CA ASP A 94 7.99 15.82 5.34
C ASP A 94 6.60 15.16 5.23
N LEU A 95 5.54 15.89 5.65
CA LEU A 95 4.14 15.44 5.62
C LEU A 95 3.38 15.92 4.36
N LEU A 96 4.04 16.63 3.45
CA LEU A 96 3.43 17.07 2.20
C LEU A 96 2.98 15.86 1.38
N THR A 97 1.72 15.86 0.97
CA THR A 97 1.16 14.79 0.16
C THR A 97 1.49 14.98 -1.32
N HIS A 98 1.25 13.95 -2.12
CA HIS A 98 1.41 14.02 -3.58
C HIS A 98 0.56 15.14 -4.18
N GLU A 99 -0.63 15.38 -3.64
CA GLU A 99 -1.52 16.43 -4.12
C GLU A 99 -0.92 17.81 -3.83
N ASP A 100 -0.35 17.99 -2.63
CA ASP A 100 0.32 19.23 -2.24
C ASP A 100 1.53 19.53 -3.13
N VAL A 101 2.42 18.56 -3.33
CA VAL A 101 3.63 18.75 -4.16
C VAL A 101 3.29 18.99 -5.63
N ARG A 102 2.29 18.28 -6.18
CA ARG A 102 1.83 18.50 -7.56
C ARG A 102 1.20 19.88 -7.72
N ASN A 103 0.37 20.30 -6.75
CA ASN A 103 -0.28 21.60 -6.77
C ASN A 103 0.72 22.74 -6.64
N ILE A 104 1.77 22.59 -5.82
CA ILE A 104 2.89 23.54 -5.72
C ILE A 104 3.63 23.64 -7.06
N LYS A 105 4.00 22.51 -7.67
CA LYS A 105 4.71 22.53 -8.97
C LYS A 105 3.93 23.25 -10.06
N ASN A 106 2.64 22.96 -10.15
CA ASN A 106 1.76 23.56 -11.13
C ASN A 106 1.49 25.04 -10.81
N SER A 107 1.46 25.45 -9.54
CA SER A 107 1.20 26.85 -9.16
C SER A 107 2.41 27.76 -9.32
N TYR A 108 3.62 27.23 -9.25
CA TYR A 108 4.86 28.03 -9.34
C TYR A 108 5.59 27.84 -10.67
N ASN A 109 5.00 27.15 -11.65
CA ASN A 109 5.58 26.86 -12.95
C ASN A 109 7.03 26.32 -12.84
N ILE A 110 7.29 25.53 -11.79
CA ILE A 110 8.61 24.97 -11.53
C ILE A 110 8.82 23.86 -12.55
N GLU A 111 9.43 24.20 -13.68
CA GLU A 111 10.03 23.23 -14.57
C GLU A 111 11.03 22.44 -13.73
N ASN A 112 10.72 21.19 -13.42
CA ASN A 112 11.66 20.33 -12.73
C ASN A 112 12.95 20.32 -13.56
N ALA A 113 14.06 20.82 -13.02
CA ALA A 113 15.33 20.18 -13.30
C ALA A 113 15.13 18.71 -12.91
N ASN A 114 14.89 17.86 -13.90
CA ASN A 114 14.35 16.50 -13.74
C ASN A 114 15.38 15.52 -13.14
N GLY A 115 16.20 15.97 -12.19
CA GLY A 115 17.39 15.29 -11.71
C GLY A 115 18.61 15.46 -12.62
N LYS A 116 18.46 16.18 -13.74
CA LYS A 116 19.53 16.43 -14.71
C LYS A 116 20.39 17.60 -14.23
N ARG A 117 21.62 17.30 -13.82
CA ARG A 117 22.65 18.28 -13.42
C ARG A 117 23.54 18.71 -14.57
N HIS A 118 23.66 17.87 -15.58
CA HIS A 118 24.55 18.12 -16.71
C HIS A 118 24.00 17.57 -18.02
N HIS A 119 24.45 18.10 -19.16
CA HIS A 119 24.03 17.62 -20.47
C HIS A 119 24.55 16.20 -20.76
N ASN A 120 25.77 15.87 -20.35
CA ASN A 120 26.29 14.50 -20.30
C ASN A 120 25.69 13.74 -19.11
N ASP A 121 25.18 12.52 -19.33
CA ASP A 121 24.50 11.72 -18.32
C ASP A 121 25.44 11.17 -17.24
N ALA A 122 26.60 10.63 -17.63
CA ALA A 122 27.60 10.14 -16.70
C ALA A 122 28.09 11.27 -15.77
N THR A 123 28.36 12.45 -16.33
CA THR A 123 28.70 13.64 -15.53
C THR A 123 27.56 14.07 -14.61
N SER A 124 26.31 14.01 -15.10
CA SER A 124 25.12 14.36 -14.31
C SER A 124 24.96 13.46 -13.08
N VAL A 125 25.18 12.15 -13.26
CA VAL A 125 25.19 11.17 -12.16
C VAL A 125 26.38 11.41 -11.24
N HIS A 126 27.58 11.63 -11.77
CA HIS A 126 28.77 11.93 -10.97
C HIS A 126 28.58 13.15 -10.06
N LEU A 127 28.03 14.25 -10.61
CA LEU A 127 27.72 15.45 -9.83
C LEU A 127 26.69 15.15 -8.72
N TRP A 128 25.68 14.33 -8.99
CA TRP A 128 24.74 13.90 -7.94
C TRP A 128 25.42 13.09 -6.83
N VAL A 129 26.37 12.22 -7.19
CA VAL A 129 27.16 11.46 -6.21
C VAL A 129 28.00 12.41 -5.36
N GLN A 130 28.70 13.36 -5.98
CA GLN A 130 29.49 14.38 -5.26
C GLN A 130 28.63 15.24 -4.33
N GLU A 131 27.44 15.66 -4.78
CA GLU A 131 26.48 16.37 -3.94
C GLU A 131 26.04 15.53 -2.72
N CYS A 132 25.85 14.22 -2.90
CA CYS A 132 25.52 13.34 -1.78
C CYS A 132 26.68 13.19 -0.80
N ASN A 133 27.92 13.11 -1.30
CA ASN A 133 29.12 13.01 -0.47
C ASN A 133 29.41 14.32 0.30
N ASN A 134 29.08 15.48 -0.28
CA ASN A 134 29.39 16.80 0.27
C ASN A 134 28.31 17.34 1.24
N LYS A 135 27.23 16.57 1.50
CA LYS A 135 26.19 17.00 2.44
C LYS A 135 26.72 16.96 3.88
N THR A 136 26.93 18.14 4.45
CA THR A 136 27.35 18.34 5.84
C THR A 136 26.26 18.07 6.89
N THR A 137 25.00 17.96 6.47
CA THR A 137 23.84 17.88 7.38
C THR A 137 22.90 16.71 7.10
N GLY A 138 23.23 15.82 6.16
CA GLY A 138 22.40 14.65 5.84
C GLY A 138 23.22 13.40 5.61
N GLU A 139 22.64 12.24 5.92
CA GLU A 139 23.31 10.96 5.68
C GLU A 139 23.47 10.71 4.18
N ASN A 140 24.68 10.25 3.81
CA ASN A 140 24.99 9.88 2.44
C ASN A 140 24.28 8.55 2.11
N PRO A 141 23.34 8.54 1.14
CA PRO A 141 22.63 7.32 0.78
C PRO A 141 23.50 6.39 -0.09
N ILE A 142 24.67 6.82 -0.54
CA ILE A 142 25.55 6.06 -1.43
C ILE A 142 26.49 5.22 -0.59
N ILE A 143 26.42 3.90 -0.76
CA ILE A 143 27.32 2.97 -0.08
C ILE A 143 28.50 2.55 -0.97
N PHE A 144 28.35 2.62 -2.28
CA PHE A 144 29.42 2.37 -3.24
C PHE A 144 29.15 3.07 -4.58
N TYR A 145 30.20 3.58 -5.22
CA TYR A 145 30.12 4.18 -6.54
C TYR A 145 31.41 3.97 -7.33
N LYS A 146 31.28 3.29 -8.48
CA LYS A 146 32.30 3.15 -9.51
C LYS A 146 31.79 3.77 -10.82
N PRO A 147 32.36 4.89 -11.29
CA PRO A 147 32.11 5.38 -12.65
C PRO A 147 32.75 4.47 -13.71
N GLN A 148 32.30 4.61 -14.96
CA GLN A 148 33.03 4.03 -16.08
C GLN A 148 34.38 4.73 -16.24
N GLU A 149 35.35 4.02 -16.82
CA GLU A 149 36.72 4.48 -17.05
C GLU A 149 37.58 4.63 -15.78
N SER A 150 37.07 4.28 -14.60
CA SER A 150 37.88 4.15 -13.38
C SER A 150 38.31 2.71 -13.12
N GLU A 151 39.49 2.55 -12.53
CA GLU A 151 40.00 1.28 -12.01
C GLU A 151 39.44 1.01 -10.62
N GLU A 152 39.07 -0.24 -10.36
CA GLU A 152 38.56 -0.73 -9.09
C GLU A 152 38.75 -2.25 -9.04
N ASP A 153 39.16 -2.80 -7.89
CA ASP A 153 39.51 -4.22 -7.80
C ASP A 153 38.30 -5.14 -8.08
N GLY A 154 38.52 -6.16 -8.92
CA GLY A 154 37.46 -7.06 -9.38
C GLY A 154 36.48 -6.48 -10.43
N PHE A 155 36.59 -5.19 -10.78
CA PHE A 155 35.80 -4.56 -11.82
C PHE A 155 36.61 -4.29 -13.08
N LYS A 156 35.95 -4.37 -14.24
CA LYS A 156 36.52 -3.91 -15.49
C LYS A 156 36.44 -2.39 -15.60
N LYS A 157 37.27 -1.81 -16.45
CA LYS A 157 37.32 -0.36 -16.67
C LYS A 157 35.97 0.18 -17.16
N GLU A 158 35.30 -0.55 -18.04
CA GLU A 158 33.99 -0.23 -18.59
C GLU A 158 32.81 -0.47 -17.63
N ASP A 159 33.03 -1.18 -16.52
CA ASP A 159 31.98 -1.48 -15.54
C ASP A 159 31.49 -0.18 -14.86
N PHE A 160 30.18 -0.01 -14.79
CA PHE A 160 29.51 1.01 -14.01
C PHE A 160 28.83 0.35 -12.82
N CYS A 161 28.96 0.92 -11.62
CA CYS A 161 28.30 0.41 -10.43
C CYS A 161 27.90 1.55 -9.49
N LEU A 162 26.64 1.58 -9.06
CA LEU A 162 26.16 2.53 -8.06
C LEU A 162 25.21 1.81 -7.10
N LEU A 163 25.57 1.77 -5.82
CA LEU A 163 24.77 1.17 -4.76
C LEU A 163 24.23 2.24 -3.83
N ILE A 164 22.94 2.13 -3.53
CA ILE A 164 22.21 3.10 -2.70
C ILE A 164 21.50 2.38 -1.58
N MET A 165 21.80 2.80 -0.36
CA MET A 165 21.17 2.35 0.87
C MET A 165 21.28 3.43 1.95
N ASN A 166 20.21 4.19 2.16
CA ASN A 166 20.18 5.19 3.23
C ASN A 166 19.91 4.53 4.61
N SER A 167 20.06 5.30 5.68
CA SER A 167 19.83 4.82 7.06
C SER A 167 18.42 4.28 7.30
N PHE A 168 17.39 4.92 6.74
CA PHE A 168 16.04 4.44 6.86
C PHE A 168 15.89 3.05 6.23
N GLN A 169 16.48 2.85 5.05
CA GLN A 169 16.56 1.55 4.40
C GLN A 169 17.34 0.51 5.24
N LYS A 170 18.45 0.90 5.89
CA LYS A 170 19.18 0.05 6.85
C LYS A 170 18.28 -0.36 8.01
N SER A 171 17.57 0.59 8.62
CA SER A 171 16.63 0.31 9.73
C SER A 171 15.50 -0.63 9.31
N MET A 172 14.97 -0.46 8.09
CA MET A 172 13.94 -1.31 7.53
C MET A 172 14.45 -2.73 7.26
N LEU A 173 15.68 -2.87 6.74
CA LEU A 173 16.31 -4.18 6.53
C LEU A 173 16.56 -4.89 7.86
N LEU A 174 17.12 -4.20 8.85
CA LEU A 174 17.36 -4.76 10.19
C LEU A 174 16.06 -5.21 10.87
N LYS A 175 14.98 -4.43 10.72
CA LYS A 175 13.68 -4.70 11.34
C LYS A 175 12.93 -5.85 10.66
N PHE A 176 12.93 -5.92 9.33
CA PHE A 176 12.05 -6.82 8.57
C PHE A 176 12.77 -7.90 7.76
N GLY A 177 14.08 -7.80 7.58
CA GLY A 177 14.86 -8.70 6.74
C GLY A 177 14.94 -10.15 7.24
N LYS A 178 14.64 -10.40 8.52
CA LYS A 178 14.63 -11.76 9.08
C LYS A 178 13.49 -12.63 8.55
N ASN A 179 12.40 -12.04 8.08
CA ASN A 179 11.25 -12.80 7.61
C ASN A 179 11.39 -13.11 6.12
N ILE A 180 11.14 -12.11 5.25
CA ILE A 180 11.26 -12.30 3.81
C ILE A 180 12.14 -11.23 3.19
N ILE A 181 13.09 -11.71 2.39
CA ILE A 181 13.88 -10.93 1.45
C ILE A 181 13.42 -11.28 0.04
N ALA A 182 13.12 -10.26 -0.75
CA ALA A 182 12.82 -10.39 -2.17
C ALA A 182 13.78 -9.52 -2.97
N ILE A 183 14.29 -10.06 -4.08
CA ILE A 183 15.19 -9.34 -4.99
C ILE A 183 14.72 -9.52 -6.43
N ASP A 184 14.84 -8.46 -7.21
CA ASP A 184 14.55 -8.48 -8.65
C ASP A 184 15.42 -7.46 -9.40
N GLY A 185 15.84 -7.84 -10.60
CA GLY A 185 16.56 -7.00 -11.53
C GLY A 185 15.68 -6.61 -12.71
N THR A 186 15.48 -5.31 -12.94
CA THR A 186 14.79 -4.86 -14.14
C THR A 186 15.77 -4.57 -15.26
N HIS A 187 15.59 -5.25 -16.39
CA HIS A 187 16.27 -4.90 -17.62
C HIS A 187 15.71 -3.60 -18.23
N GLY A 188 16.61 -2.67 -18.59
CA GLY A 188 16.33 -1.65 -19.59
C GLY A 188 15.43 -0.50 -19.13
N LEU A 189 15.54 -0.05 -17.88
CA LEU A 189 14.92 1.22 -17.46
C LEU A 189 15.62 2.45 -18.05
N ASN A 190 16.79 2.30 -18.66
CA ASN A 190 17.51 3.37 -19.36
C ASN A 190 17.99 2.90 -20.75
N GLY A 191 18.38 3.86 -21.60
CA GLY A 191 18.83 3.57 -22.96
C GLY A 191 20.24 2.95 -23.05
N TYR A 192 20.83 2.57 -21.91
CA TYR A 192 22.23 2.17 -21.76
C TYR A 192 22.39 0.70 -21.31
N ASP A 193 21.32 -0.11 -21.35
CA ASP A 193 21.31 -1.51 -20.88
C ASP A 193 21.81 -1.69 -19.42
N LEU A 194 21.56 -0.70 -18.56
CA LEU A 194 21.83 -0.84 -17.14
C LEU A 194 20.65 -1.52 -16.46
N ASP A 195 20.96 -2.45 -15.57
CA ASP A 195 19.99 -3.08 -14.69
C ASP A 195 19.83 -2.27 -13.40
N LEU A 196 18.57 -2.13 -12.99
CA LEU A 196 18.21 -1.72 -11.63
C LEU A 196 17.84 -2.98 -10.86
N VAL A 197 18.69 -3.36 -9.92
CA VAL A 197 18.42 -4.42 -8.96
C VAL A 197 17.88 -3.79 -7.69
N THR A 198 16.76 -4.30 -7.20
CA THR A 198 16.09 -3.82 -5.98
C THR A 198 16.01 -4.94 -4.96
N LEU A 199 16.61 -4.73 -3.79
CA LEU A 199 16.38 -5.56 -2.61
C LEU A 199 15.19 -5.01 -1.83
N LEU A 200 14.27 -5.88 -1.42
CA LEU A 200 12.99 -5.51 -0.82
C LEU A 200 12.66 -6.41 0.37
N VAL A 201 12.09 -5.80 1.41
CA VAL A 201 11.53 -6.50 2.59
C VAL A 201 10.02 -6.35 2.62
N ILE A 202 9.35 -7.23 3.36
CA ILE A 202 7.92 -7.09 3.68
C ILE A 202 7.77 -6.50 5.08
N ASP A 203 7.09 -5.35 5.17
CA ASP A 203 6.83 -4.67 6.43
C ASP A 203 5.62 -5.26 7.19
N GLU A 204 5.36 -4.76 8.40
CA GLU A 204 4.23 -5.17 9.26
C GLU A 204 2.85 -4.99 8.60
N PHE A 205 2.76 -4.15 7.57
CA PHE A 205 1.53 -3.93 6.83
C PHE A 205 1.40 -4.84 5.60
N ASN A 206 2.20 -5.90 5.51
CA ASN A 206 2.33 -6.78 4.36
C ASN A 206 2.57 -5.99 3.07
N GLN A 207 3.50 -5.05 3.12
CA GLN A 207 3.93 -4.28 1.97
C GLN A 207 5.40 -4.46 1.67
N GLY A 208 5.71 -4.52 0.39
CA GLY A 208 7.08 -4.33 -0.06
C GLY A 208 7.59 -2.92 0.24
N PHE A 209 8.78 -2.89 0.83
CA PHE A 209 9.60 -1.70 1.01
C PHE A 209 11.02 -1.96 0.46
N PRO A 210 11.51 -1.14 -0.49
CA PRO A 210 12.85 -1.32 -1.03
C PRO A 210 13.92 -0.89 -0.02
N VAL A 211 14.87 -1.76 0.26
CA VAL A 211 15.91 -1.57 1.27
C VAL A 211 17.31 -1.42 0.69
N ALA A 212 17.51 -1.69 -0.59
CA ALA A 212 18.74 -1.33 -1.29
C ALA A 212 18.50 -1.30 -2.79
N PHE A 213 19.31 -0.50 -3.50
CA PHE A 213 19.33 -0.43 -4.94
C PHE A 213 20.74 -0.65 -5.47
N LEU A 214 20.86 -1.34 -6.59
CA LEU A 214 22.07 -1.48 -7.38
C LEU A 214 21.75 -1.07 -8.82
N PHE A 215 22.52 -0.11 -9.35
CA PHE A 215 22.56 0.20 -10.77
C PHE A 215 23.87 -0.32 -11.34
N SER A 216 23.81 -1.17 -12.37
CA SER A 216 25.00 -1.78 -12.97
C SER A 216 24.80 -2.14 -14.44
N ASN A 217 25.85 -2.04 -15.26
CA ASN A 217 25.86 -2.62 -16.63
C ASN A 217 26.33 -4.09 -16.62
N ARG A 218 26.85 -4.58 -15.50
CA ARG A 218 27.25 -5.96 -15.28
C ARG A 218 26.12 -6.74 -14.58
N LYS A 219 25.89 -7.99 -15.00
CA LYS A 219 24.77 -8.85 -14.59
C LYS A 219 25.25 -10.28 -14.31
N ASP A 220 26.17 -10.43 -13.36
CA ASP A 220 26.78 -11.73 -13.03
C ASP A 220 26.83 -12.00 -11.53
N THR A 221 27.25 -13.21 -11.16
CA THR A 221 27.35 -13.60 -9.74
C THR A 221 28.33 -12.72 -8.97
N PHE A 222 29.37 -12.18 -9.63
CA PHE A 222 30.34 -11.30 -8.98
C PHE A 222 29.66 -10.02 -8.49
N ILE A 223 28.94 -9.30 -9.37
CA ILE A 223 28.32 -8.03 -8.99
C ILE A 223 27.25 -8.20 -7.91
N TYR A 224 26.49 -9.31 -7.94
CA TYR A 224 25.50 -9.58 -6.90
C TYR A 224 26.14 -9.98 -5.57
N THR A 225 27.24 -10.74 -5.61
CA THR A 225 28.03 -11.04 -4.39
C THR A 225 28.56 -9.73 -3.78
N PHE A 226 29.16 -8.87 -4.60
CA PHE A 226 29.68 -7.56 -4.16
C PHE A 226 28.57 -6.67 -3.59
N PHE A 227 27.38 -6.69 -4.21
CA PHE A 227 26.21 -5.98 -3.72
C PHE A 227 25.81 -6.42 -2.31
N PHE A 228 25.75 -7.73 -2.05
CA PHE A 228 25.44 -8.23 -0.72
C PHE A 228 26.58 -7.98 0.27
N ASP A 229 27.83 -8.00 -0.17
CA ASP A 229 29.01 -7.69 0.64
C ASP A 229 28.94 -6.27 1.19
N CYS A 230 28.67 -5.29 0.32
CA CYS A 230 28.45 -3.89 0.70
C CYS A 230 27.28 -3.74 1.69
N ILE A 231 26.20 -4.50 1.51
CA ILE A 231 25.06 -4.49 2.44
C ILE A 231 25.48 -5.07 3.81
N ARG A 232 26.19 -6.21 3.82
CA ARG A 232 26.69 -6.84 5.05
C ARG A 232 27.58 -5.88 5.84
N ASP A 233 28.46 -5.14 5.18
CA ASP A 233 29.32 -4.18 5.86
C ASP A 233 28.54 -3.03 6.52
N ASN A 234 27.31 -2.77 6.05
CA ASN A 234 26.45 -1.72 6.56
C ASN A 234 25.42 -2.18 7.61
N VAL A 235 24.99 -3.44 7.59
CA VAL A 235 23.93 -3.96 8.50
C VAL A 235 24.27 -5.28 9.19
N GLY A 236 25.44 -5.86 8.93
CA GLY A 236 25.82 -7.20 9.35
C GLY A 236 25.11 -8.31 8.57
N ILE A 237 25.22 -9.54 9.07
CA ILE A 237 24.60 -10.72 8.47
C ILE A 237 23.09 -10.72 8.73
N ILE A 238 22.30 -10.82 7.65
CA ILE A 238 20.84 -10.96 7.72
C ILE A 238 20.44 -12.40 7.47
N GLN A 239 20.02 -13.09 8.53
CA GLN A 239 19.43 -14.44 8.42
C GLN A 239 17.94 -14.33 8.10
N CYS A 240 17.59 -14.48 6.82
CA CYS A 240 16.20 -14.48 6.39
C CYS A 240 15.60 -15.90 6.40
N LYS A 241 14.32 -16.00 6.78
CA LYS A 241 13.55 -17.24 6.66
C LYS A 241 13.28 -17.58 5.19
N THR A 242 12.85 -16.61 4.41
CA THR A 242 12.49 -16.81 3.00
C THR A 242 13.25 -15.84 2.11
N PHE A 243 13.96 -16.38 1.11
CA PHE A 243 14.60 -15.62 0.06
C PHE A 243 13.89 -15.86 -1.26
N MET A 244 13.48 -14.79 -1.94
CA MET A 244 12.75 -14.85 -3.21
C MET A 244 13.49 -14.06 -4.29
N SER A 245 13.85 -14.72 -5.38
CA SER A 245 14.50 -14.11 -6.54
C SER A 245 13.82 -14.53 -7.84
N ASP A 246 14.35 -14.12 -8.98
CA ASP A 246 14.03 -14.75 -10.26
C ASP A 246 14.51 -16.23 -10.30
N MET A 247 14.45 -16.83 -11.49
CA MET A 247 14.86 -18.22 -11.69
C MET A 247 16.36 -18.35 -11.98
N GLU A 248 17.08 -17.23 -12.11
CA GLU A 248 18.52 -17.25 -12.31
C GLU A 248 19.22 -17.43 -10.96
N GLY A 249 20.15 -18.38 -10.89
CA GLY A 249 20.80 -18.74 -9.62
C GLY A 249 21.69 -17.64 -9.04
N ALA A 250 22.11 -16.66 -9.85
CA ALA A 250 23.15 -15.70 -9.49
C ALA A 250 22.83 -14.89 -8.23
N PHE A 251 21.57 -14.48 -8.05
CA PHE A 251 21.15 -13.75 -6.84
C PHE A 251 21.27 -14.61 -5.58
N TYR A 252 20.74 -15.83 -5.58
CA TYR A 252 20.79 -16.68 -4.39
C TYR A 252 22.21 -17.17 -4.10
N ILE A 253 23.00 -17.49 -5.12
CA ILE A 253 24.42 -17.87 -4.95
C ILE A 253 25.20 -16.73 -4.27
N GLY A 254 25.01 -15.49 -4.74
CA GLY A 254 25.65 -14.32 -4.11
C GLY A 254 25.17 -14.11 -2.67
N TRP A 255 23.86 -14.23 -2.42
CA TRP A 255 23.30 -14.08 -1.08
C TRP A 255 23.85 -15.13 -0.12
N GLU A 256 23.78 -16.41 -0.49
CA GLU A 256 24.22 -17.53 0.34
C GLU A 256 25.71 -17.44 0.68
N LYS A 257 26.54 -16.98 -0.26
CA LYS A 257 27.97 -16.76 -0.03
C LYS A 257 28.25 -15.69 1.03
N ILE A 258 27.45 -14.61 1.09
CA ILE A 258 27.70 -13.47 1.98
C ILE A 258 26.91 -13.54 3.29
N MET A 259 25.64 -13.89 3.21
CA MET A 259 24.68 -13.88 4.32
C MET A 259 24.43 -15.27 4.91
N GLY A 260 24.83 -16.34 4.22
CA GLY A 260 24.52 -17.71 4.56
C GLY A 260 23.18 -18.21 3.99
N PRO A 261 22.87 -19.51 4.15
CA PRO A 261 21.70 -20.14 3.56
C PRO A 261 20.40 -19.61 4.15
N ALA A 262 19.38 -19.45 3.31
CA ALA A 262 18.01 -19.17 3.75
C ALA A 262 17.26 -20.48 4.04
N GLN A 263 16.28 -20.46 4.94
CA GLN A 263 15.48 -21.67 5.24
C GLN A 263 14.64 -22.11 4.03
N HIS A 264 14.14 -21.12 3.26
CA HIS A 264 13.35 -21.35 2.06
C HIS A 264 13.84 -20.46 0.92
N THR A 265 14.01 -21.06 -0.25
CA THR A 265 14.28 -20.34 -1.51
C THR A 265 13.07 -20.47 -2.43
N LEU A 266 12.57 -19.34 -2.91
CA LEU A 266 11.36 -19.29 -3.74
C LEU A 266 11.64 -18.59 -5.06
N PHE A 267 11.04 -19.12 -6.14
CA PHE A 267 11.03 -18.42 -7.41
C PHE A 267 9.95 -17.35 -7.45
N CYS A 268 10.27 -16.26 -8.11
CA CYS A 268 9.32 -15.21 -8.42
C CYS A 268 8.19 -15.77 -9.29
N SER A 269 6.95 -15.76 -8.78
CA SER A 269 5.80 -16.28 -9.54
C SER A 269 5.56 -15.53 -10.85
N TRP A 270 5.92 -14.25 -10.93
CA TRP A 270 5.82 -13.46 -12.17
C TRP A 270 6.85 -13.90 -13.21
N HIS A 271 8.12 -14.09 -12.82
CA HIS A 271 9.16 -14.60 -13.72
C HIS A 271 8.81 -16.00 -14.24
N VAL A 272 8.29 -16.85 -13.36
CA VAL A 272 7.80 -18.18 -13.75
C VAL A 272 6.65 -18.07 -14.75
N ASP A 273 5.63 -17.25 -14.46
CA ASP A 273 4.49 -17.06 -15.35
C ASP A 273 4.91 -16.47 -16.71
N ARG A 274 5.79 -15.48 -16.70
CA ARG A 274 6.36 -14.88 -17.93
C ARG A 274 7.15 -15.90 -18.73
N ALA A 275 7.99 -16.70 -18.09
CA ALA A 275 8.76 -17.75 -18.77
C ALA A 275 7.85 -18.82 -19.36
N TRP A 276 6.78 -19.21 -18.66
CA TRP A 276 5.74 -20.07 -19.22
C TRP A 276 5.09 -19.44 -20.45
N GLN A 277 4.61 -18.19 -20.36
CA GLN A 277 3.99 -17.50 -21.49
C GLN A 277 4.90 -17.43 -22.72
N CYS A 278 6.19 -17.09 -22.54
CA CYS A 278 7.16 -17.06 -23.63
C CYS A 278 7.35 -18.45 -24.28
N ASN A 279 7.40 -19.51 -23.48
CA ASN A 279 7.67 -20.86 -23.95
C ASN A 279 6.41 -21.62 -24.41
N LEU A 280 5.21 -21.17 -24.06
CA LEU A 280 3.95 -21.70 -24.58
C LEU A 280 3.79 -21.51 -26.09
N SER A 281 4.58 -20.61 -26.69
CA SER A 281 4.71 -20.49 -28.15
C SER A 281 5.15 -21.79 -28.84
N LYS A 282 5.85 -22.68 -28.12
CA LYS A 282 6.24 -24.03 -28.58
C LYS A 282 5.06 -24.95 -28.90
N ILE A 283 3.86 -24.62 -28.40
CA ILE A 283 2.63 -25.34 -28.71
C ILE A 283 1.92 -24.58 -29.83
N ALA A 284 1.92 -25.09 -31.06
CA ALA A 284 1.32 -24.41 -32.21
C ALA A 284 -0.20 -24.24 -32.06
N ASN A 285 -0.88 -25.28 -31.59
CA ASN A 285 -2.34 -25.28 -31.39
C ASN A 285 -2.75 -24.33 -30.24
N LYS A 286 -3.56 -23.31 -30.55
CA LYS A 286 -3.98 -22.27 -29.60
C LYS A 286 -4.85 -22.81 -28.46
N GLU A 287 -5.72 -23.77 -28.73
CA GLU A 287 -6.61 -24.37 -27.73
C GLU A 287 -5.80 -25.22 -26.74
N LYS A 288 -4.93 -26.10 -27.27
CA LYS A 288 -4.01 -26.88 -26.43
C LYS A 288 -3.09 -25.98 -25.61
N ARG A 289 -2.61 -24.87 -26.18
CA ARG A 289 -1.80 -23.87 -25.47
C ARG A 289 -2.56 -23.26 -24.28
N ALA A 290 -3.83 -22.89 -24.47
CA ALA A 290 -4.68 -22.37 -23.39
C ALA A 290 -4.91 -23.43 -22.30
N ASN A 291 -5.18 -24.69 -22.70
CA ASN A 291 -5.37 -25.81 -21.77
C ASN A 291 -4.11 -26.09 -20.94
N VAL A 292 -2.93 -26.09 -21.57
CA VAL A 292 -1.65 -26.25 -20.88
C VAL A 292 -1.40 -25.09 -19.91
N TYR A 293 -1.67 -23.84 -20.32
CA TYR A 293 -1.53 -22.69 -19.40
C TYR A 293 -2.44 -22.83 -18.19
N GLN A 294 -3.71 -23.18 -18.39
CA GLN A 294 -4.65 -23.40 -17.29
C GLN A 294 -4.18 -24.51 -16.34
N ALA A 295 -3.68 -25.62 -16.89
CA ALA A 295 -3.13 -26.71 -16.10
C ALA A 295 -1.90 -26.28 -15.27
N LEU A 296 -1.01 -25.45 -15.83
CA LEU A 296 0.12 -24.86 -15.09
C LEU A 296 -0.34 -24.02 -13.89
N LYS A 297 -1.38 -23.18 -14.08
CA LYS A 297 -1.93 -22.36 -12.98
C LYS A 297 -2.57 -23.23 -11.90
N ILE A 298 -3.34 -24.24 -12.29
CA ILE A 298 -3.94 -25.20 -11.35
C ILE A 298 -2.84 -25.91 -10.56
N LEU A 299 -1.79 -26.40 -11.23
CA LEU A 299 -0.67 -27.07 -10.61
C LEU A 299 0.07 -26.16 -9.62
N GLN A 300 0.34 -24.91 -10.00
CA GLN A 300 0.97 -23.90 -9.13
C GLN A 300 0.17 -23.63 -7.84
N GLN A 301 -1.16 -23.62 -7.94
CA GLN A 301 -2.08 -23.25 -6.86
C GLN A 301 -2.45 -24.40 -5.91
N LYS A 302 -2.01 -25.63 -6.18
CA LYS A 302 -2.26 -26.77 -5.28
C LYS A 302 -1.68 -26.47 -3.89
N THR A 303 -2.46 -26.76 -2.86
CA THR A 303 -2.11 -26.53 -1.45
C THR A 303 -1.72 -27.81 -0.70
N ASP A 304 -1.97 -28.97 -1.30
CA ASP A 304 -1.63 -30.29 -0.75
C ASP A 304 -0.47 -30.91 -1.52
N GLU A 305 0.59 -31.31 -0.81
CA GLU A 305 1.83 -31.83 -1.42
C GLU A 305 1.63 -33.17 -2.11
N GLY A 306 0.85 -34.08 -1.51
CA GLY A 306 0.59 -35.41 -2.08
C GLY A 306 -0.23 -35.34 -3.37
N ASN A 307 -1.25 -34.48 -3.39
CA ASN A 307 -2.06 -34.19 -4.58
C ASN A 307 -1.21 -33.48 -5.65
N PHE A 308 -0.34 -32.56 -5.25
CA PHE A 308 0.56 -31.87 -6.16
C PHE A 308 1.46 -32.85 -6.90
N GLN A 309 2.14 -33.78 -6.20
CA GLN A 309 3.03 -34.75 -6.83
C GLN A 309 2.29 -35.62 -7.85
N LYS A 310 1.10 -36.12 -7.50
CA LYS A 310 0.25 -36.89 -8.43
C LYS A 310 -0.14 -36.05 -9.66
N CYS A 311 -0.55 -34.80 -9.45
CA CYS A 311 -0.90 -33.89 -10.54
C CYS A 311 0.31 -33.56 -11.43
N LEU A 312 1.50 -33.38 -10.85
CA LEU A 312 2.73 -33.10 -11.59
C LEU A 312 3.09 -34.26 -12.52
N ILE A 313 3.04 -35.50 -12.02
CA ILE A 313 3.32 -36.70 -12.82
C ILE A 313 2.31 -36.82 -13.98
N ASN A 314 1.02 -36.68 -13.68
CA ASN A 314 -0.04 -36.74 -14.69
C ASN A 314 0.10 -35.62 -15.73
N PHE A 315 0.46 -34.42 -15.30
CA PHE A 315 0.67 -33.28 -16.18
C PHE A 315 1.86 -33.49 -17.11
N VAL A 316 2.98 -34.02 -16.60
CA VAL A 316 4.14 -34.38 -17.43
C VAL A 316 3.77 -35.48 -18.42
N HIS A 317 3.03 -36.51 -17.99
CA HIS A 317 2.56 -37.55 -18.90
C HIS A 317 1.65 -36.98 -20.01
N PHE A 318 0.70 -36.13 -19.65
CA PHE A 318 -0.18 -35.42 -20.59
C PHE A 318 0.63 -34.64 -21.64
N LEU A 319 1.63 -33.86 -21.20
CA LEU A 319 2.46 -33.08 -22.13
C LEU A 319 3.26 -33.94 -23.10
N ASN A 320 3.73 -35.11 -22.68
CA ASN A 320 4.56 -36.00 -23.51
C ASN A 320 3.73 -36.99 -24.36
N GLY A 321 2.45 -37.19 -24.03
CA GLY A 321 1.55 -38.08 -24.75
C GLY A 321 0.97 -37.48 -26.04
N ASP A 322 1.21 -36.19 -26.30
CA ASP A 322 0.73 -35.46 -27.48
C ASP A 322 1.89 -34.76 -28.18
N SER A 323 2.04 -35.00 -29.49
CA SER A 323 3.11 -34.44 -30.30
C SER A 323 3.10 -32.91 -30.30
N ASP A 324 1.93 -32.28 -30.18
CA ASP A 324 1.80 -30.81 -30.18
C ASP A 324 2.33 -30.18 -28.88
N THR A 325 2.41 -30.95 -27.79
CA THR A 325 2.82 -30.46 -26.47
C THR A 325 4.17 -31.01 -26.02
N ALA A 326 4.72 -32.01 -26.71
CA ALA A 326 5.94 -32.71 -26.32
C ALA A 326 7.16 -31.78 -26.18
N GLU A 327 7.32 -30.81 -27.08
CA GLU A 327 8.42 -29.84 -27.02
C GLU A 327 8.34 -28.97 -25.74
N PHE A 328 7.13 -28.49 -25.42
CA PHE A 328 6.89 -27.78 -24.16
C PHE A 328 7.08 -28.72 -22.95
N GLY A 329 6.67 -29.98 -23.06
CA GLY A 329 6.87 -31.03 -22.06
C GLY A 329 8.34 -31.25 -21.69
N LYS A 330 9.22 -31.29 -22.70
CA LYS A 330 10.68 -31.37 -22.50
C LYS A 330 11.21 -30.15 -21.77
N TYR A 331 10.87 -28.95 -22.26
CA TYR A 331 11.23 -27.68 -21.61
C TYR A 331 10.76 -27.64 -20.15
N PHE A 332 9.50 -28.00 -19.88
CA PHE A 332 8.93 -27.96 -18.54
C PHE A 332 9.66 -28.92 -17.59
N ARG A 333 9.98 -30.12 -18.06
CA ARG A 333 10.70 -31.13 -17.29
C ARG A 333 12.09 -30.67 -16.89
N GLU A 334 12.86 -30.12 -17.83
CA GLU A 334 14.24 -29.68 -17.62
C GLU A 334 14.34 -28.50 -16.64
N ASN A 335 13.33 -27.62 -16.62
CA ASN A 335 13.41 -26.35 -15.89
C ASN A 335 12.68 -26.37 -14.53
N TYR A 336 11.59 -27.13 -14.39
CA TYR A 336 10.69 -27.03 -13.23
C TYR A 336 10.54 -28.31 -12.41
N CYS A 337 10.69 -29.50 -13.01
CA CYS A 337 10.44 -30.75 -12.27
C CYS A 337 11.44 -31.02 -11.14
N SER A 338 12.64 -30.43 -11.16
CA SER A 338 13.60 -30.51 -10.06
C SER A 338 13.46 -29.37 -9.03
N ASN A 339 12.79 -28.28 -9.41
CA ASN A 339 12.68 -27.06 -8.61
C ASN A 339 11.24 -26.75 -8.16
N PHE A 340 10.32 -27.72 -8.23
CA PHE A 340 8.89 -27.50 -7.98
C PHE A 340 8.59 -26.97 -6.58
N THR A 341 9.44 -27.30 -5.60
CA THR A 341 9.34 -26.82 -4.21
C THR A 341 9.52 -25.30 -4.10
N LYS A 342 10.27 -24.68 -5.02
CA LYS A 342 10.47 -23.23 -5.09
C LYS A 342 9.27 -22.50 -5.71
N LEU A 343 8.41 -23.24 -6.41
CA LEU A 343 7.31 -22.71 -7.23
C LEU A 343 5.93 -22.88 -6.59
N ALA A 344 5.57 -24.10 -6.20
CA ALA A 344 4.18 -24.46 -5.92
C ALA A 344 3.72 -24.00 -4.53
N TYR A 345 2.43 -23.66 -4.41
CA TYR A 345 1.87 -23.06 -3.21
C TYR A 345 1.88 -23.99 -1.99
N CYS A 346 1.71 -25.29 -2.21
CA CYS A 346 1.80 -26.30 -1.14
C CYS A 346 3.15 -26.26 -0.39
N PHE A 347 4.24 -25.89 -1.07
CA PHE A 347 5.58 -25.74 -0.46
C PHE A 347 5.88 -24.32 0.03
N ARG A 348 4.91 -23.39 -0.06
CA ARG A 348 5.00 -22.02 0.45
C ARG A 348 4.27 -21.81 1.77
N ASN A 349 3.68 -22.87 2.32
CA ASN A 349 3.02 -22.83 3.62
C ASN A 349 3.99 -22.28 4.68
N ASN A 350 3.55 -21.27 5.43
CA ASN A 350 4.32 -20.55 6.45
C ASN A 350 5.46 -19.62 5.93
N CYS A 351 5.61 -19.40 4.62
CA CYS A 351 6.61 -18.47 4.07
C CYS A 351 6.19 -16.99 4.11
N GLY A 352 4.96 -16.67 4.54
CA GLY A 352 4.49 -15.29 4.70
C GLY A 352 4.26 -14.50 3.40
N ILE A 353 4.51 -15.09 2.22
CA ILE A 353 4.24 -14.51 0.90
C ILE A 353 3.55 -15.54 0.01
N ASN A 354 2.32 -15.24 -0.42
CA ASN A 354 1.61 -16.03 -1.43
C ASN A 354 1.73 -15.44 -2.84
N THR A 355 1.95 -14.14 -2.96
CA THR A 355 1.86 -13.41 -4.24
C THR A 355 3.05 -12.49 -4.44
N ASN A 356 3.68 -12.57 -5.61
CA ASN A 356 4.84 -11.75 -5.94
C ASN A 356 4.50 -10.33 -6.44
N MET A 357 3.44 -9.73 -5.90
CA MET A 357 2.90 -8.47 -6.39
C MET A 357 3.71 -7.25 -5.97
N HIS A 358 4.67 -7.38 -5.06
CA HIS A 358 5.31 -6.21 -4.44
C HIS A 358 6.39 -5.56 -5.33
N LEU A 359 7.34 -6.34 -5.85
CA LEU A 359 8.37 -5.83 -6.77
C LEU A 359 7.76 -5.39 -8.09
N GLU A 360 6.82 -6.17 -8.64
CA GLU A 360 6.09 -5.78 -9.85
C GLU A 360 5.26 -4.50 -9.66
N SER A 361 4.53 -4.37 -8.54
CA SER A 361 3.78 -3.16 -8.23
C SER A 361 4.71 -1.96 -8.08
N MET A 362 5.87 -2.13 -7.45
CA MET A 362 6.87 -1.08 -7.34
C MET A 362 7.37 -0.64 -8.72
N HIS A 363 7.77 -1.58 -9.58
CA HIS A 363 8.26 -1.27 -10.93
C HIS A 363 7.17 -0.60 -11.78
N LYS A 364 5.92 -1.05 -11.68
CA LYS A 364 4.77 -0.39 -12.32
C LYS A 364 4.58 1.04 -11.80
N ILE A 365 4.70 1.26 -10.49
CA ILE A 365 4.57 2.60 -9.90
C ILE A 365 5.67 3.51 -10.45
N ILE A 366 6.93 3.09 -10.42
CA ILE A 366 8.04 3.88 -10.95
C ILE A 366 7.81 4.19 -12.44
N LYS A 367 7.53 3.17 -13.25
CA LYS A 367 7.33 3.31 -14.70
C LYS A 367 6.18 4.25 -15.05
N TYR A 368 5.01 4.10 -14.44
CA TYR A 368 3.82 4.83 -14.88
C TYR A 368 3.62 6.16 -14.14
N PHE A 369 3.95 6.24 -12.85
CA PHE A 369 3.72 7.45 -12.05
C PHE A 369 4.90 8.42 -12.06
N TYR A 370 6.14 7.91 -11.99
CA TYR A 370 7.32 8.77 -11.90
C TYR A 370 7.97 9.00 -13.26
N LEU A 371 7.79 8.07 -14.20
CA LEU A 371 8.37 8.12 -15.55
C LEU A 371 7.34 8.30 -16.66
N GLU A 372 6.07 8.54 -16.30
CA GLU A 372 4.95 8.81 -17.24
C GLU A 372 4.77 7.73 -18.32
N GLY A 373 5.14 6.49 -18.03
CA GLY A 373 5.07 5.36 -18.96
C GLY A 373 6.10 5.40 -20.09
N ARG A 374 7.04 6.37 -20.09
CA ARG A 374 8.04 6.54 -21.14
C ARG A 374 9.27 5.67 -20.85
N VAL A 375 9.92 5.19 -21.92
CA VAL A 375 11.26 4.61 -21.80
C VAL A 375 12.21 5.75 -21.42
N VAL A 376 12.77 5.68 -20.22
CA VAL A 376 13.79 6.65 -19.82
C VAL A 376 15.04 6.30 -20.61
N LYS A 377 15.71 7.30 -21.19
CA LYS A 377 16.99 7.10 -21.89
C LYS A 377 18.18 7.34 -20.96
N ARG A 378 18.02 8.24 -19.99
CA ARG A 378 19.10 8.72 -19.11
C ARG A 378 19.02 8.13 -17.71
N LEU A 379 20.15 7.68 -17.19
CA LEU A 379 20.28 7.15 -15.83
C LEU A 379 19.93 8.20 -14.77
N ASP A 380 20.35 9.46 -14.93
CA ASP A 380 20.06 10.52 -13.94
C ASP A 380 18.56 10.72 -13.67
N LYS A 381 17.72 10.61 -14.70
CA LYS A 381 16.26 10.64 -14.59
C LYS A 381 15.70 9.41 -13.88
N GLY A 382 16.20 8.23 -14.22
CA GLY A 382 15.79 6.97 -13.57
C GLY A 382 16.14 6.97 -12.08
N LEU A 383 17.35 7.40 -11.77
CA LEU A 383 17.85 7.59 -10.41
C LEU A 383 16.97 8.56 -9.61
N ASN A 384 16.66 9.73 -10.16
CA ASN A 384 15.76 10.69 -9.53
C ASN A 384 14.35 10.11 -9.28
N ALA A 385 13.83 9.31 -10.21
CA ALA A 385 12.53 8.65 -10.04
C ALA A 385 12.55 7.61 -8.90
N VAL A 386 13.60 6.79 -8.82
CA VAL A 386 13.79 5.82 -7.74
C VAL A 386 13.91 6.52 -6.39
N MET A 387 14.69 7.60 -6.29
CA MET A 387 14.83 8.36 -5.05
C MET A 387 13.52 9.04 -4.62
N LYS A 388 12.75 9.59 -5.58
CA LYS A 388 11.41 10.12 -5.31
C LYS A 388 10.44 9.04 -4.82
N TYR A 389 10.47 7.86 -5.43
CA TYR A 389 9.68 6.72 -4.99
C TYR A 389 10.03 6.31 -3.56
N LEU A 390 11.32 6.15 -3.24
CA LEU A 390 11.78 5.79 -1.91
C LEU A 390 11.31 6.80 -0.85
N ARG A 391 11.47 8.11 -1.13
CA ARG A 391 10.99 9.18 -0.25
C ARG A 391 9.49 9.06 -0.01
N ASN A 392 8.70 8.97 -1.07
CA ASN A 392 7.24 8.90 -0.96
C ASN A 392 6.78 7.63 -0.24
N ARG A 393 7.49 6.51 -0.43
CA ARG A 393 7.20 5.27 0.27
C ARG A 393 7.50 5.36 1.76
N SER A 394 8.59 6.04 2.13
CA SER A 394 8.96 6.31 3.52
C SER A 394 7.91 7.19 4.22
N VAL A 395 7.47 8.27 3.56
CA VAL A 395 6.40 9.15 4.07
C VAL A 395 5.07 8.40 4.19
N SER A 396 4.67 7.64 3.16
CA SER A 396 3.44 6.84 3.20
C SER A 396 3.43 5.87 4.37
N ARG A 397 4.58 5.24 4.64
CA ARG A 397 4.73 4.33 5.78
C ARG A 397 4.63 5.06 7.11
N TYR A 398 5.28 6.22 7.24
CA TYR A 398 5.17 7.04 8.45
C TYR A 398 3.71 7.44 8.73
N ILE A 399 2.96 7.82 7.69
CA ILE A 399 1.52 8.10 7.81
C ILE A 399 0.75 6.86 8.26
N ASP A 400 1.01 5.69 7.66
CA ASP A 400 0.37 4.42 8.03
C ASP A 400 0.64 4.03 9.50
N LEU A 401 1.85 4.30 10.01
CA LEU A 401 2.21 4.06 11.41
C LEU A 401 1.45 4.96 12.39
N ASN A 402 1.32 6.25 12.07
CA ASN A 402 0.75 7.24 13.00
C ASN A 402 -0.77 7.32 12.92
N LYS A 403 -1.35 7.19 11.72
CA LYS A 403 -2.81 7.28 11.52
C LYS A 403 -3.48 5.91 11.59
N GLY A 404 -2.69 4.83 11.65
CA GLY A 404 -3.15 3.49 11.37
C GLY A 404 -3.41 3.32 9.87
N LYS A 405 -3.05 2.15 9.35
CA LYS A 405 -3.29 1.87 7.94
C LYS A 405 -4.76 1.57 7.69
N ASN A 406 -5.38 2.39 6.84
CA ASN A 406 -6.68 2.11 6.22
C ASN A 406 -6.57 0.97 5.19
N THR A 407 -6.14 -0.21 5.63
CA THR A 407 -6.13 -1.42 4.80
C THR A 407 -7.56 -1.73 4.33
N LYS A 408 -7.72 -2.35 3.16
CA LYS A 408 -9.02 -2.87 2.71
C LYS A 408 -9.69 -3.70 3.82
N GLN A 409 -8.90 -4.47 4.56
CA GLN A 409 -9.36 -5.26 5.69
C GLN A 409 -9.86 -4.40 6.86
N SER A 410 -9.13 -3.38 7.29
CA SER A 410 -9.59 -2.43 8.33
C SER A 410 -10.86 -1.69 7.92
N ARG A 411 -10.96 -1.26 6.64
CA ARG A 411 -12.17 -0.62 6.09
C ARG A 411 -13.36 -1.59 6.07
N LEU A 412 -13.13 -2.84 5.68
CA LEU A 412 -14.18 -3.86 5.70
C LEU A 412 -14.60 -4.21 7.14
N ASN A 413 -13.66 -4.30 8.08
CA ASN A 413 -13.94 -4.47 9.50
C ASN A 413 -14.77 -3.29 10.03
N PHE A 414 -14.42 -2.05 9.67
CA PHE A 414 -15.19 -0.86 10.03
C PHE A 414 -16.60 -0.85 9.42
N VAL A 415 -16.75 -1.25 8.15
CA VAL A 415 -18.08 -1.40 7.51
C VAL A 415 -18.90 -2.47 8.22
N ARG A 416 -18.31 -3.61 8.59
CA ARG A 416 -19.00 -4.68 9.33
C ARG A 416 -19.36 -4.25 10.75
N HIS A 417 -18.49 -3.50 11.40
CA HIS A 417 -18.74 -2.87 12.70
C HIS A 417 -19.93 -1.90 12.63
N ASN A 418 -19.95 -0.99 11.66
CA ASN A 418 -21.07 -0.06 11.48
C ASN A 418 -22.36 -0.77 11.09
N LYS A 419 -22.29 -1.86 10.31
CA LYS A 419 -23.47 -2.69 10.06
C LYS A 419 -23.99 -3.32 11.35
N ALA A 420 -23.12 -3.74 12.26
CA ALA A 420 -23.52 -4.29 13.55
C ALA A 420 -24.21 -3.24 14.43
N LEU A 421 -23.70 -2.00 14.48
CA LEU A 421 -24.34 -0.89 15.20
C LEU A 421 -25.78 -0.61 14.73
N ASN A 422 -26.04 -0.80 13.44
CA ASN A 422 -27.36 -0.59 12.83
C ASN A 422 -28.18 -1.88 12.70
N SER A 423 -27.70 -3.01 13.22
CA SER A 423 -28.44 -4.26 13.19
C SER A 423 -29.27 -4.43 14.46
N THR A 424 -30.41 -5.11 14.34
CA THR A 424 -31.25 -5.47 15.49
C THR A 424 -31.39 -6.99 15.51
N TYR A 425 -30.95 -7.59 16.62
CA TYR A 425 -31.08 -9.01 16.88
C TYR A 425 -31.63 -9.22 18.29
N SER A 426 -32.42 -10.26 18.48
CA SER A 426 -32.64 -10.83 19.81
C SER A 426 -31.42 -11.67 20.17
N LEU A 427 -30.82 -11.40 21.33
CA LEU A 427 -29.60 -12.05 21.80
C LEU A 427 -29.92 -12.97 22.99
N VAL A 428 -29.64 -14.26 22.84
CA VAL A 428 -29.67 -15.24 23.93
C VAL A 428 -28.23 -15.61 24.31
N ILE A 429 -27.90 -15.53 25.60
CA ILE A 429 -26.54 -15.73 26.11
C ILE A 429 -26.51 -17.01 26.95
N ASN A 430 -25.69 -17.98 26.55
CA ASN A 430 -25.44 -19.23 27.25
C ASN A 430 -23.93 -19.42 27.44
N GLY A 431 -23.36 -18.82 28.49
CA GLY A 431 -21.92 -18.84 28.76
C GLY A 431 -21.12 -18.16 27.63
N ASP A 432 -20.24 -18.93 26.98
CA ASP A 432 -19.44 -18.46 25.83
C ASP A 432 -20.15 -18.60 24.48
N VAL A 433 -21.42 -19.04 24.45
CA VAL A 433 -22.23 -19.21 23.24
C VAL A 433 -23.33 -18.15 23.20
N TYR A 434 -23.44 -17.47 22.06
CA TYR A 434 -24.34 -16.36 21.81
C TYR A 434 -25.20 -16.66 20.59
N THR A 435 -26.51 -16.71 20.78
CA THR A 435 -27.47 -16.98 19.69
C THR A 435 -28.16 -15.69 19.28
N LEU A 436 -28.10 -15.36 17.99
CA LEU A 436 -28.68 -14.15 17.39
C LEU A 436 -29.85 -14.52 16.48
N GLU A 437 -31.03 -14.08 16.87
CA GLU A 437 -32.27 -14.22 16.10
C GLU A 437 -32.67 -12.88 15.51
N LYS A 438 -33.15 -12.86 14.26
CA LYS A 438 -33.71 -11.64 13.69
C LYS A 438 -35.15 -11.47 14.15
N PRO A 439 -35.61 -10.24 14.41
CA PRO A 439 -37.02 -9.99 14.66
C PRO A 439 -37.85 -10.44 13.43
N PRO A 440 -39.01 -11.09 13.64
CA PRO A 440 -39.84 -11.57 12.54
C PRO A 440 -40.29 -10.40 11.68
N GLN A 441 -39.94 -10.42 10.39
CA GLN A 441 -40.35 -9.40 9.43
C GLN A 441 -41.51 -9.83 8.53
N ASP A 442 -41.83 -11.13 8.46
CA ASP A 442 -43.06 -11.70 7.91
C ASP A 442 -43.13 -13.19 8.31
N SER A 443 -44.33 -13.71 8.59
CA SER A 443 -44.59 -15.03 9.22
C SER A 443 -44.25 -16.27 8.40
N SER A 444 -43.46 -16.16 7.32
CA SER A 444 -43.28 -17.25 6.34
C SER A 444 -41.82 -17.61 6.00
N THR A 445 -40.82 -17.01 6.64
CA THR A 445 -39.43 -17.48 6.55
C THR A 445 -38.78 -17.62 7.91
N ILE A 446 -38.74 -18.86 8.42
CA ILE A 446 -37.89 -19.22 9.57
C ILE A 446 -36.44 -19.11 9.10
N GLN A 447 -35.76 -18.02 9.43
CA GLN A 447 -34.31 -17.92 9.24
C GLN A 447 -33.62 -18.59 10.42
N GLU A 448 -32.72 -19.53 10.14
CA GLU A 448 -31.90 -20.16 11.16
C GLU A 448 -31.11 -19.10 11.96
N PRO A 449 -31.04 -19.23 13.30
CA PRO A 449 -30.31 -18.29 14.14
C PRO A 449 -28.80 -18.36 13.88
N TYR A 450 -28.11 -17.24 14.04
CA TYR A 450 -26.66 -17.21 13.98
C TYR A 450 -26.08 -17.53 15.35
N CYS A 451 -25.16 -18.50 15.40
CA CYS A 451 -24.43 -18.85 16.62
C CYS A 451 -23.05 -18.21 16.58
N VAL A 452 -22.67 -17.50 17.64
CA VAL A 452 -21.34 -16.94 17.86
C VAL A 452 -20.76 -17.59 19.11
N THR A 453 -19.54 -18.12 19.06
CA THR A 453 -18.87 -18.71 20.21
C THR A 453 -17.60 -17.93 20.53
N LYS A 454 -17.42 -17.52 21.79
CA LYS A 454 -16.17 -16.92 22.26
C LYS A 454 -15.14 -18.02 22.50
N LEU A 455 -13.91 -17.78 22.04
CA LEU A 455 -12.79 -18.68 22.19
C LEU A 455 -11.82 -18.12 23.24
N ASN A 456 -11.18 -19.00 24.02
CA ASN A 456 -10.17 -18.63 25.02
C ASN A 456 -8.81 -18.27 24.40
N THR A 457 -8.83 -17.40 23.39
CA THR A 457 -7.62 -16.90 22.72
C THR A 457 -7.52 -15.39 22.97
N PRO A 458 -6.42 -14.87 23.54
CA PRO A 458 -6.23 -13.43 23.67
C PRO A 458 -6.02 -12.79 22.29
N ARG A 459 -6.08 -11.46 22.22
CA ARG A 459 -5.77 -10.74 20.98
C ARG A 459 -4.35 -11.09 20.52
N CYS A 460 -4.25 -11.82 19.42
CA CYS A 460 -2.98 -12.40 18.96
C CYS A 460 -2.48 -11.86 17.62
N CYS A 461 -3.23 -10.99 16.93
CA CYS A 461 -2.81 -10.48 15.62
C CYS A 461 -3.31 -9.05 15.34
N GLU A 462 -2.69 -8.41 14.35
CA GLU A 462 -3.02 -7.06 13.90
C GLU A 462 -4.32 -6.98 13.10
N ASN A 463 -4.79 -8.12 12.53
CA ASN A 463 -6.10 -8.22 11.87
C ASN A 463 -7.23 -8.20 12.92
N SER A 464 -7.42 -6.99 13.45
CA SER A 464 -8.26 -6.68 14.58
C SER A 464 -9.18 -5.51 14.25
N CYS A 465 -10.24 -5.36 15.02
CA CYS A 465 -11.08 -4.18 14.99
C CYS A 465 -10.62 -3.24 16.10
N SER A 466 -10.14 -2.05 15.76
CA SER A 466 -9.72 -1.03 16.73
C SER A 466 -10.86 -0.60 17.65
N CYS A 467 -12.09 -0.44 17.12
CA CYS A 467 -13.27 -0.06 17.91
C CYS A 467 -13.67 -1.14 18.93
N CYS A 468 -13.61 -2.42 18.54
CA CYS A 468 -14.01 -3.51 19.42
C CYS A 468 -12.86 -4.06 20.28
N GLY A 469 -11.60 -3.82 19.89
CA GLY A 469 -10.42 -4.37 20.55
C GLY A 469 -10.20 -5.88 20.33
N ILE A 470 -10.89 -6.49 19.37
CA ILE A 470 -10.88 -7.95 19.14
C ILE A 470 -10.18 -8.33 17.83
N CYS A 471 -9.65 -9.55 17.74
CA CYS A 471 -9.23 -10.16 16.49
C CYS A 471 -10.10 -11.35 16.11
N ARG A 472 -9.99 -11.83 14.86
CA ARG A 472 -10.81 -12.95 14.35
C ARG A 472 -10.64 -14.27 15.10
N HIS A 473 -9.54 -14.45 15.83
CA HIS A 473 -9.23 -15.69 16.54
C HIS A 473 -9.93 -15.80 17.89
N MET A 474 -10.53 -14.71 18.38
CA MET A 474 -11.20 -14.67 19.67
C MET A 474 -12.63 -15.23 19.61
N PHE A 475 -13.18 -15.47 18.41
CA PHE A 475 -14.56 -15.90 18.21
C PHE A 475 -14.69 -16.84 17.01
N SER A 476 -15.73 -17.67 17.02
CA SER A 476 -16.27 -18.35 15.85
C SER A 476 -17.70 -17.90 15.59
N CYS A 477 -18.17 -18.01 14.35
CA CYS A 477 -19.57 -17.70 14.01
C CYS A 477 -20.09 -18.64 12.91
N SER A 478 -21.36 -19.06 13.01
CA SER A 478 -22.01 -19.92 12.01
C SER A 478 -22.35 -19.22 10.69
N CYS A 479 -22.18 -17.90 10.60
CA CYS A 479 -22.61 -17.16 9.41
C CYS A 479 -21.65 -17.35 8.22
N PRO A 480 -22.17 -17.28 6.96
CA PRO A 480 -21.35 -17.44 5.76
C PRO A 480 -20.16 -16.47 5.64
N ASP A 481 -20.31 -15.22 6.12
CA ASP A 481 -19.22 -14.23 6.09
C ASP A 481 -18.05 -14.67 6.98
N PHE A 482 -18.30 -15.43 8.06
CA PHE A 482 -17.26 -16.01 8.89
C PHE A 482 -16.72 -17.32 8.29
N THR A 483 -17.60 -18.27 7.96
CA THR A 483 -17.19 -19.61 7.50
C THR A 483 -16.42 -19.58 6.18
N ASN A 484 -16.79 -18.70 5.26
CA ASN A 484 -16.21 -18.68 3.91
C ASN A 484 -15.00 -17.74 3.80
N ASN A 485 -15.01 -16.63 4.54
CA ASN A 485 -13.97 -15.58 4.40
C ASN A 485 -13.02 -15.51 5.60
N ASN A 486 -13.33 -16.18 6.71
CA ASN A 486 -12.52 -16.19 7.92
C ASN A 486 -12.19 -14.78 8.45
N VAL A 487 -13.21 -13.94 8.60
CA VAL A 487 -13.13 -12.52 9.02
C VAL A 487 -14.01 -12.23 10.24
N ILE A 488 -13.80 -11.09 10.90
CA ILE A 488 -14.70 -10.62 11.96
C ILE A 488 -16.02 -10.19 11.31
N CYS A 489 -17.06 -11.03 11.42
CA CYS A 489 -18.36 -10.76 10.83
C CYS A 489 -19.16 -9.75 11.67
N LYS A 490 -20.24 -9.20 11.10
CA LYS A 490 -21.14 -8.27 11.81
C LYS A 490 -21.76 -8.87 13.08
N HIS A 491 -21.95 -10.20 13.13
CA HIS A 491 -22.53 -10.89 14.29
C HIS A 491 -21.58 -10.90 15.48
N ILE A 492 -20.29 -11.18 15.24
CA ILE A 492 -19.24 -11.08 16.26
C ILE A 492 -19.15 -9.64 16.78
N HIS A 493 -19.19 -8.64 15.89
CA HIS A 493 -19.23 -7.24 16.30
C HIS A 493 -20.45 -6.91 17.17
N TYR A 494 -21.63 -7.39 16.80
CA TYR A 494 -22.88 -7.15 17.54
C TYR A 494 -22.80 -7.71 18.96
N VAL A 495 -22.37 -8.96 19.11
CA VAL A 495 -22.19 -9.61 20.41
C VAL A 495 -21.22 -8.83 21.30
N VAL A 496 -20.05 -8.45 20.76
CA VAL A 496 -19.05 -7.70 21.54
C VAL A 496 -19.55 -6.32 21.96
N LEU A 497 -20.29 -5.62 21.08
CA LEU A 497 -20.90 -4.34 21.42
C LEU A 497 -21.95 -4.49 22.53
N HIS A 498 -22.79 -5.54 22.46
CA HIS A 498 -23.77 -5.84 23.51
C HIS A 498 -23.13 -6.18 24.85
N ILE A 499 -22.10 -7.05 24.87
CA ILE A 499 -21.38 -7.41 26.10
C ILE A 499 -20.74 -6.17 26.73
N LYS A 500 -20.09 -5.31 25.92
CA LYS A 500 -19.50 -4.07 26.42
C LYS A 500 -20.56 -3.15 27.04
N ASN A 501 -21.72 -3.00 26.40
CA ASN A 501 -22.81 -2.20 26.94
C ASN A 501 -23.39 -2.80 28.23
N LEU A 502 -23.56 -4.13 28.31
CA LEU A 502 -24.02 -4.81 29.53
C LEU A 502 -23.06 -4.61 30.71
N ASN A 503 -21.75 -4.62 30.46
CA ASN A 503 -20.75 -4.35 31.51
C ASN A 503 -20.74 -2.89 31.98
N ILE A 504 -21.13 -1.94 31.13
CA ILE A 504 -21.31 -0.53 31.51
C ILE A 504 -22.59 -0.36 32.33
N VAL A 505 -23.67 -1.07 32.01
CA VAL A 505 -24.95 -0.99 32.75
C VAL A 505 -24.87 -1.68 34.12
N SER A 506 -24.11 -2.77 34.26
CA SER A 506 -23.92 -3.47 35.54
C SER A 506 -22.98 -2.75 36.54
N SER A 507 -22.33 -1.65 36.14
CA SER A 507 -21.37 -0.91 36.96
C SER A 507 -21.84 0.46 37.46
N HIS A 508 -23.12 0.83 37.26
CA HIS A 508 -23.63 2.13 37.69
C HIS A 508 -25.01 2.07 38.40
N THR A 509 -25.03 2.40 39.69
CA THR A 509 -26.13 3.15 40.34
C THR A 509 -25.70 4.63 40.48
N PRO A 510 -26.63 5.60 40.49
CA PRO A 510 -26.52 6.80 39.67
C PRO A 510 -25.83 7.97 40.38
N LEU A 511 -25.06 8.77 39.62
CA LEU A 511 -25.33 10.19 39.35
C LEU A 511 -24.18 10.84 38.53
N VAL A 512 -24.60 11.45 37.41
CA VAL A 512 -24.09 12.64 36.69
C VAL A 512 -22.61 12.68 36.25
N GLU A 513 -22.41 12.76 34.93
CA GLU A 513 -21.64 13.80 34.19
C GLU A 513 -21.00 13.24 32.91
N MET A 514 -21.64 13.49 31.76
CA MET A 514 -20.98 13.82 30.49
C MET A 514 -22.06 14.05 29.43
N ASN A 515 -22.64 15.25 29.42
CA ASN A 515 -23.56 15.69 28.36
C ASN A 515 -23.26 17.13 27.90
N GLU A 516 -21.99 17.47 27.72
CA GLU A 516 -21.61 18.80 27.17
C GLU A 516 -20.84 18.80 25.83
N CYS A 517 -20.33 17.69 25.30
CA CYS A 517 -19.54 17.75 24.05
C CYS A 517 -20.32 17.65 22.73
N VAL A 518 -21.66 17.58 22.75
CA VAL A 518 -22.47 17.44 21.51
C VAL A 518 -23.33 18.69 21.21
N LYS A 519 -23.33 19.72 22.08
CA LYS A 519 -24.10 20.95 21.85
C LYS A 519 -23.35 22.11 21.18
N ILE A 520 -22.07 21.96 20.81
CA ILE A 520 -21.28 23.07 20.26
C ILE A 520 -21.22 23.12 18.71
N LEU A 521 -21.86 22.20 17.97
CA LEU A 521 -21.71 22.15 16.49
C LEU A 521 -22.98 22.26 15.65
N SER A 522 -24.08 22.79 16.19
CA SER A 522 -25.22 23.13 15.34
C SER A 522 -25.96 24.36 15.83
N GLN A 523 -25.37 25.53 15.55
CA GLN A 523 -25.98 26.71 14.90
C GLN A 523 -25.21 27.95 15.32
N ASP A 524 -24.51 28.57 14.36
CA ASP A 524 -24.67 30.00 14.09
C ASP A 524 -23.94 30.35 12.78
N THR A 525 -24.74 30.57 11.74
CA THR A 525 -24.43 31.51 10.67
C THR A 525 -25.58 32.51 10.60
N SER A 526 -25.19 33.77 10.39
CA SER A 526 -25.93 35.00 10.10
C SER A 526 -26.62 35.73 11.26
N GLU A 527 -25.80 36.55 11.94
CA GLU A 527 -25.80 38.03 11.83
C GLU A 527 -27.08 38.81 12.13
N ASP A 528 -27.02 39.49 13.29
CA ASP A 528 -27.08 40.95 13.41
C ASP A 528 -28.41 41.63 13.00
N ARG A 529 -29.29 41.90 13.98
CA ARG A 529 -29.27 43.20 14.70
C ARG A 529 -30.43 43.39 15.67
N THR A 530 -30.06 44.09 16.74
CA THR A 530 -30.88 44.95 17.62
C THR A 530 -31.73 44.33 18.73
N ASN A 531 -31.10 44.35 19.90
CA ASN A 531 -31.61 44.81 21.20
C ASN A 531 -32.67 43.98 21.95
N SER A 532 -32.17 43.46 23.07
CA SER A 532 -32.74 43.67 24.40
C SER A 532 -33.93 42.79 24.80
N SER A 533 -33.58 41.88 25.72
CA SER A 533 -34.31 41.53 26.94
C SER A 533 -35.12 40.23 26.94
N LYS A 534 -34.58 39.32 27.75
CA LYS A 534 -35.26 38.49 28.74
C LYS A 534 -36.14 37.34 28.26
N VAL A 535 -35.50 36.16 28.31
CA VAL A 535 -35.87 35.03 29.18
C VAL A 535 -37.15 34.27 28.83
N SER A 536 -36.90 32.98 28.59
CA SER A 536 -37.72 31.80 28.92
C SER A 536 -38.93 31.43 28.05
N ASP A 537 -38.80 30.20 27.53
CA ASP A 537 -39.79 29.12 27.59
C ASP A 537 -40.33 28.54 26.28
N VAL A 538 -39.75 27.36 25.98
CA VAL A 538 -40.44 26.10 25.68
C VAL A 538 -41.33 26.04 24.43
N TYR A 539 -40.73 25.45 23.41
CA TYR A 539 -41.37 24.78 22.27
C TYR A 539 -42.30 23.64 22.74
N ILE A 540 -43.60 23.77 22.50
CA ILE A 540 -44.56 22.66 22.49
C ILE A 540 -45.45 22.78 21.24
N GLN A 541 -45.61 21.64 20.56
CA GLN A 541 -46.70 21.22 19.66
C GLN A 541 -46.72 21.61 18.17
N HIS A 542 -46.78 20.51 17.39
CA HIS A 542 -47.54 20.29 16.14
C HIS A 542 -46.86 20.79 14.84
N LEU A 543 -46.36 19.94 13.93
CA LEU A 543 -47.02 18.81 13.26
C LEU A 543 -48.54 19.00 13.20
N LEU A 544 -49.01 19.64 12.13
CA LEU A 544 -50.27 19.34 11.42
C LEU A 544 -50.41 20.30 10.23
N ASN A 545 -49.94 19.86 9.05
CA ASN A 545 -50.66 19.86 7.76
C ASN A 545 -49.76 19.37 6.62
#